data_AF-A0A1Q3AZ22-F1
#
_entry.id   AF-A0A1Q3AZ22-F1
#
_cell.length_a   1.000
_cell.length_b   1.000
_cell.length_c   1.000
_cell.angle_alpha   90.00
_cell.angle_beta   90.00
_cell.angle_gamma   90.00
#
_symmetry.space_group_name_H-M   'P 1'
#
loop_
_entity.id
_entity.type
_entity.pdbx_description
1 polymer ?
#
loop_
_entity_poly.entity_id
_entity_poly.type
_entity_poly.pdbx_seq_one_letter_code
_entity_poly.pdbx_strand_id
1 'polypeptide(L)'
;MAYDKFGMLEELKSLDVQEENELDLFDMPIWTSEHGGKVVVNVDSLGAVGDGVSDDTQAFVKAWNISCSTPKSVFLVPPGRRYLVNATRFKGPCADNLVIQIDGTIVAPGEPKNWDRNLPRIWLDFSMLKGVLFQGSGVIDGSGSKWWASSCKKNKSNPCIGA
;
A
#
# COMPACT_ATOMS: atom_id res chain seq x y z
N MET A 1 37.61 -49.10 4.50
CA MET A 1 38.30 -49.35 5.78
C MET A 1 38.71 -47.98 6.29
N ALA A 2 37.89 -47.32 7.10
CA ALA A 2 37.66 -47.54 8.53
C ALA A 2 38.12 -46.25 9.21
N TYR A 3 37.15 -45.45 9.67
CA TYR A 3 37.38 -44.31 10.55
C TYR A 3 37.55 -44.83 11.98
N ASP A 4 38.51 -44.27 12.72
CA ASP A 4 38.56 -44.23 14.19
C ASP A 4 39.09 -42.83 14.57
N LYS A 5 38.53 -41.98 15.44
CA LYS A 5 37.81 -42.05 16.73
C LYS A 5 38.72 -41.59 17.88
N PHE A 6 38.12 -40.80 18.77
CA PHE A 6 38.53 -40.42 20.14
C PHE A 6 39.46 -39.20 20.35
N GLY A 7 38.94 -38.23 21.12
CA GLY A 7 39.77 -37.45 22.03
C GLY A 7 39.16 -36.11 22.48
N MET A 8 38.60 -36.10 23.69
CA MET A 8 38.61 -34.98 24.63
C MET A 8 37.51 -33.90 24.53
N LEU A 9 36.32 -34.28 24.97
CA LEU A 9 35.47 -33.42 25.81
C LEU A 9 35.60 -33.88 27.28
N GLU A 10 36.37 -33.12 28.05
CA GLU A 10 36.39 -32.95 29.51
C GLU A 10 36.72 -31.45 29.61
N GLU A 11 36.01 -30.54 30.28
CA GLU A 11 35.29 -30.55 31.55
C GLU A 11 34.13 -29.53 31.36
N LEU A 12 32.91 -29.76 31.84
CA LEU A 12 32.54 -29.32 33.18
C LEU A 12 31.33 -30.15 33.63
N LYS A 13 31.62 -31.15 34.45
CA LYS A 13 30.68 -31.69 35.41
C LYS A 13 30.30 -30.57 36.38
N SER A 14 29.02 -30.22 36.41
CA SER A 14 28.21 -30.19 37.64
C SER A 14 26.93 -29.43 37.33
N LEU A 15 25.80 -30.13 37.27
CA LEU A 15 24.58 -29.79 38.01
C LEU A 15 23.61 -30.96 37.83
N ASP A 16 23.12 -31.43 38.98
CA ASP A 16 22.47 -32.72 39.19
C ASP A 16 21.09 -32.88 38.53
N VAL A 17 20.79 -34.17 38.34
CA VAL A 17 19.57 -34.84 37.84
C VAL A 17 18.28 -34.37 38.51
N GLN A 18 17.21 -34.18 37.72
CA GLN A 18 15.91 -34.81 38.01
C GLN A 18 15.31 -35.38 36.72
N GLU A 19 15.11 -36.69 36.74
CA GLU A 19 14.58 -37.57 35.71
C GLU A 19 13.04 -37.48 35.65
N GLU A 20 12.49 -37.72 34.46
CA GLU A 20 11.12 -38.19 34.19
C GLU A 20 9.95 -37.20 34.38
N ASN A 21 9.57 -36.56 33.28
CA ASN A 21 8.16 -36.57 32.88
C ASN A 21 8.09 -36.54 31.36
N GLU A 22 7.54 -37.61 30.78
CA GLU A 22 7.18 -37.70 29.37
C GLU A 22 6.29 -36.50 28.99
N LEU A 23 6.81 -35.62 28.13
CA LEU A 23 5.99 -34.62 27.45
C LEU A 23 6.05 -34.91 25.95
N ASP A 24 4.90 -35.38 25.51
CA ASP A 24 4.48 -35.77 24.18
C ASP A 24 5.09 -34.92 23.05
N LEU A 25 5.81 -35.61 22.17
CA LEU A 25 6.30 -35.12 20.88
C LEU A 25 5.13 -35.02 19.89
N PHE A 26 4.14 -34.17 20.18
CA PHE A 26 3.02 -33.90 19.29
C PHE A 26 3.02 -32.44 18.85
N ASP A 27 3.24 -32.25 17.54
CA ASP A 27 3.01 -31.04 16.74
C ASP A 27 3.54 -29.72 17.31
N MET A 28 4.86 -29.50 17.25
CA MET A 28 5.30 -28.12 17.06
C MET A 28 4.83 -27.69 15.67
N PRO A 29 3.94 -26.67 15.54
CA PRO A 29 3.63 -26.14 14.24
C PRO A 29 4.95 -25.68 13.67
N ILE A 30 5.30 -26.22 12.51
CA ILE A 30 6.29 -25.64 11.64
C ILE A 30 5.77 -24.21 11.41
N TRP A 31 6.28 -23.26 12.19
CA TRP A 31 6.24 -21.86 11.86
C TRP A 31 7.21 -21.71 10.68
N THR A 32 6.79 -22.21 9.52
CA THR A 32 7.22 -21.61 8.26
C THR A 32 6.71 -20.19 8.38
N SER A 33 7.60 -19.34 8.86
CA SER A 33 7.46 -17.93 8.69
C SER A 33 7.30 -17.71 7.20
N GLU A 34 6.05 -17.55 6.74
CA GLU A 34 5.75 -16.87 5.49
C GLU A 34 6.08 -15.38 5.68
N HIS A 35 7.31 -15.06 6.09
CA HIS A 35 7.93 -13.81 5.68
C HIS A 35 8.31 -13.96 4.19
N GLY A 36 7.32 -14.26 3.35
CA GLY A 36 7.34 -13.80 1.98
C GLY A 36 7.32 -12.29 2.07
N GLY A 37 8.51 -11.68 2.03
CA GLY A 37 8.67 -10.24 2.12
C GLY A 37 7.77 -9.56 1.09
N LYS A 38 7.02 -8.55 1.52
CA LYS A 38 6.20 -7.76 0.60
C LYS A 38 7.09 -6.77 -0.15
N VAL A 39 6.89 -6.61 -1.45
CA VAL A 39 7.63 -5.63 -2.26
C VAL A 39 6.99 -4.25 -2.08
N VAL A 40 7.65 -3.36 -1.36
CA VAL A 40 7.14 -2.01 -1.11
C VAL A 40 7.53 -1.07 -2.24
N VAL A 41 6.54 -0.45 -2.87
CA VAL A 41 6.70 0.55 -3.93
C VAL A 41 6.25 1.89 -3.37
N ASN A 42 7.22 2.70 -2.95
CA ASN A 42 6.98 4.04 -2.41
C ASN A 42 6.88 5.07 -3.56
N VAL A 43 5.83 5.90 -3.55
CA VAL A 43 5.64 7.00 -4.53
C VAL A 43 6.80 8.00 -4.51
N ASP A 44 7.43 8.24 -3.36
CA ASP A 44 8.57 9.15 -3.22
C ASP A 44 9.78 8.66 -4.01
N SER A 45 10.01 7.35 -3.99
CA SER A 45 11.10 6.71 -4.75
C SER A 45 10.90 6.82 -6.27
N LEU A 46 9.72 7.22 -6.73
CA LEU A 46 9.39 7.42 -8.14
C LEU A 46 9.22 8.90 -8.52
N GLY A 47 9.67 9.79 -7.64
CA GLY A 47 9.78 11.22 -7.90
C GLY A 47 8.64 12.08 -7.37
N ALA A 48 7.80 11.56 -6.48
CA ALA A 48 6.76 12.37 -5.84
C ALA A 48 7.38 13.44 -4.91
N VAL A 49 6.92 14.68 -5.06
CA VAL A 49 7.38 15.86 -4.31
C VAL A 49 6.59 16.03 -3.02
N GLY A 50 5.30 15.66 -2.97
CA GLY A 50 4.55 15.58 -1.73
C GLY A 50 4.42 16.91 -0.95
N ASP A 51 4.45 18.04 -1.67
CA ASP A 51 4.32 19.41 -1.14
C ASP A 51 2.87 19.94 -1.21
N GLY A 52 1.95 19.19 -1.83
CA GLY A 52 0.54 19.53 -2.04
C GLY A 52 0.30 20.51 -3.20
N VAL A 53 1.32 20.84 -3.98
CA VAL A 53 1.28 21.84 -5.06
C VAL A 53 1.82 21.28 -6.38
N SER A 54 2.91 20.54 -6.34
CA SER A 54 3.54 19.89 -7.48
C SER A 54 2.69 18.73 -7.97
N ASP A 55 2.57 18.56 -9.29
CA ASP A 55 1.82 17.44 -9.87
C ASP A 55 2.56 16.11 -9.69
N ASP A 56 2.09 15.29 -8.75
CA ASP A 56 2.67 13.99 -8.40
C ASP A 56 2.03 12.83 -9.19
N THR A 57 1.12 13.12 -10.13
CA THR A 57 0.34 12.10 -10.85
C THR A 57 1.22 11.06 -11.54
N GLN A 58 2.31 11.47 -12.17
CA GLN A 58 3.21 10.56 -12.87
C GLN A 58 3.95 9.61 -11.93
N ALA A 59 4.32 10.07 -10.73
CA ALA A 59 4.95 9.23 -9.72
C ALA A 59 3.96 8.17 -9.22
N PHE A 60 2.70 8.57 -8.99
CA PHE A 60 1.62 7.66 -8.62
C PHE A 60 1.31 6.62 -9.69
N VAL A 61 1.23 7.02 -10.97
CA VAL A 61 1.00 6.09 -12.09
C VAL A 61 2.13 5.06 -12.20
N LYS A 62 3.39 5.50 -12.05
CA LYS A 62 4.54 4.58 -12.05
C LYS A 62 4.48 3.62 -10.86
N ALA A 63 4.20 4.12 -9.66
CA ALA A 63 4.07 3.29 -8.46
C ALA A 63 2.96 2.25 -8.61
N TRP A 64 1.83 2.67 -9.18
CA TRP A 64 0.70 1.79 -9.44
C TRP A 64 1.07 0.68 -10.41
N ASN A 65 1.68 1.02 -11.55
CA ASN A 65 2.03 0.04 -12.58
C ASN A 65 3.00 -1.02 -12.04
N ILE A 66 3.98 -0.62 -11.23
CA ILE A 66 4.94 -1.55 -10.60
C ILE A 66 4.23 -2.42 -9.56
N SER A 67 3.47 -1.82 -8.65
CA SER A 67 2.78 -2.56 -7.59
C SER A 67 1.77 -3.55 -8.17
N CYS A 68 0.94 -3.09 -9.11
CA CYS A 68 -0.12 -3.88 -9.72
C CYS A 68 0.43 -5.06 -10.54
N SER A 69 1.63 -4.94 -11.12
CA SER A 69 2.28 -6.05 -11.85
C SER A 69 3.12 -6.98 -10.97
N THR A 70 3.31 -6.64 -9.69
CA THR A 70 4.18 -7.38 -8.77
C THR A 70 3.36 -8.16 -7.74
N PRO A 71 3.51 -9.49 -7.64
CA PRO A 71 2.87 -10.29 -6.59
C PRO A 71 3.32 -9.87 -5.18
N LYS A 72 2.42 -9.95 -4.19
CA LYS A 72 2.70 -9.61 -2.78
C LYS A 72 3.32 -8.22 -2.62
N SER A 73 2.83 -7.22 -3.35
CA SER A 73 3.37 -5.86 -3.33
C SER A 73 2.56 -4.90 -2.44
N VAL A 74 3.18 -3.76 -2.09
CA VAL A 74 2.56 -2.65 -1.37
C VAL A 74 2.73 -1.38 -2.18
N PHE A 75 1.62 -0.80 -2.67
CA PHE A 75 1.58 0.57 -3.15
C PHE A 75 1.55 1.51 -1.94
N LEU A 76 2.65 2.22 -1.68
CA LEU A 76 2.81 3.03 -0.47
C LEU A 76 2.77 4.53 -0.76
N VAL A 77 1.82 5.21 -0.12
CA VAL A 77 1.78 6.67 0.04
C VAL A 77 2.19 7.00 1.48
N PRO A 78 3.43 7.48 1.72
CA PRO A 78 3.98 7.59 3.07
C PRO A 78 3.37 8.76 3.86
N PRO A 79 3.40 8.69 5.21
CA PRO A 79 2.81 9.70 6.09
C PRO A 79 3.55 11.04 6.04
N GLY A 80 2.89 12.10 6.52
CA GLY A 80 3.50 13.41 6.73
C GLY A 80 3.64 14.28 5.48
N ARG A 81 3.15 13.82 4.32
CA ARG A 81 3.24 14.52 3.04
C ARG A 81 1.87 14.66 2.38
N ARG A 82 1.75 15.62 1.46
CA ARG A 82 0.52 15.90 0.70
C ARG A 82 0.81 15.80 -0.79
N TYR A 83 0.12 14.93 -1.52
CA TYR A 83 0.40 14.65 -2.92
C TYR A 83 -0.73 15.18 -3.79
N LEU A 84 -0.46 16.17 -4.64
CA LEU A 84 -1.45 16.64 -5.60
C LEU A 84 -1.51 15.66 -6.77
N VAL A 85 -2.64 14.97 -6.91
CA VAL A 85 -2.84 13.96 -7.94
C VAL A 85 -4.02 14.38 -8.82
N ASN A 86 -3.79 14.54 -10.11
CA ASN A 86 -4.83 14.82 -11.10
C ASN A 86 -5.75 13.61 -11.31
N ALA A 87 -6.85 13.81 -12.03
CA ALA A 87 -7.79 12.74 -12.32
C ALA A 87 -7.08 11.54 -12.97
N THR A 88 -7.16 10.37 -12.32
CA THR A 88 -6.35 9.19 -12.65
C THR A 88 -7.15 7.92 -12.42
N ARG A 89 -6.92 6.94 -13.30
CA ARG A 89 -7.51 5.59 -13.21
C ARG A 89 -6.42 4.57 -12.94
N PHE A 90 -6.53 3.91 -11.80
CA PHE A 90 -5.71 2.80 -11.36
C PHE A 90 -6.45 1.48 -11.65
N LYS A 91 -6.21 0.96 -12.85
CA LYS A 91 -6.90 -0.23 -13.36
C LYS A 91 -6.10 -1.50 -13.14
N GLY A 92 -6.79 -2.57 -12.79
CA GLY A 92 -6.30 -3.95 -12.85
C GLY A 92 -6.58 -4.64 -14.19
N PRO A 93 -6.49 -5.99 -14.24
CA PRO A 93 -6.22 -6.88 -13.11
C PRO A 93 -4.80 -6.73 -12.57
N CYS A 94 -4.65 -6.83 -11.25
CA CYS A 94 -3.35 -6.82 -10.59
C CYS A 94 -2.93 -8.24 -10.17
N ALA A 95 -1.64 -8.41 -9.91
CA ALA A 95 -1.09 -9.61 -9.31
C ALA A 95 -1.65 -9.84 -7.89
N ASP A 96 -1.58 -11.10 -7.45
CA ASP A 96 -2.18 -11.52 -6.17
C ASP A 96 -1.53 -10.82 -4.97
N ASN A 97 -2.36 -10.54 -3.97
CA ASN A 97 -1.97 -9.95 -2.68
C ASN A 97 -1.38 -8.54 -2.76
N LEU A 98 -1.90 -7.69 -3.65
CA LEU A 98 -1.62 -6.26 -3.65
C LEU A 98 -2.22 -5.60 -2.40
N VAL A 99 -1.41 -4.81 -1.71
CA VAL A 99 -1.83 -3.92 -0.63
C VAL A 99 -1.72 -2.47 -1.11
N ILE A 100 -2.79 -1.71 -0.96
CA ILE A 100 -2.79 -0.26 -1.14
C ILE A 100 -2.71 0.36 0.24
N GLN A 101 -1.55 0.96 0.56
CA GLN A 101 -1.28 1.57 1.86
C GLN A 101 -1.17 3.09 1.73
N ILE A 102 -2.16 3.80 2.26
CA ILE A 102 -2.22 5.26 2.23
C ILE A 102 -2.10 5.79 3.65
N ASP A 103 -0.90 6.24 4.00
CA ASP A 103 -0.60 6.88 5.29
C ASP A 103 -0.42 8.40 5.14
N GLY A 104 -0.12 8.88 3.94
CA GLY A 104 -0.07 10.30 3.58
C GLY A 104 -1.41 10.91 3.18
N THR A 105 -1.38 12.14 2.69
CA THR A 105 -2.57 12.80 2.13
C THR A 105 -2.49 12.82 0.60
N ILE A 106 -3.50 12.30 -0.08
CA ILE A 106 -3.70 12.50 -1.52
C ILE A 106 -4.70 13.64 -1.67
N VAL A 107 -4.39 14.68 -2.45
CA VAL A 107 -5.24 15.86 -2.61
C VAL A 107 -5.59 16.09 -4.08
N ALA A 108 -6.85 16.45 -4.34
CA ALA A 108 -7.33 16.73 -5.69
C ALA A 108 -6.98 18.14 -6.15
N PRO A 109 -6.98 18.42 -7.46
CA PRO A 109 -6.97 19.78 -7.95
C PRO A 109 -8.18 20.55 -7.42
N GLY A 110 -7.93 21.62 -6.66
CA GLY A 110 -9.02 22.40 -6.04
C GLY A 110 -9.80 23.25 -7.02
N GLU A 111 -9.25 23.55 -8.20
CA GLU A 111 -9.90 24.37 -9.23
C GLU A 111 -10.59 23.47 -10.27
N PRO A 112 -11.92 23.58 -10.48
CA PRO A 112 -12.62 22.77 -11.49
C PRO A 112 -12.05 22.90 -12.91
N LYS A 113 -11.46 24.06 -13.23
CA LYS A 113 -10.79 24.31 -14.53
C LYS A 113 -9.51 23.50 -14.73
N ASN A 114 -8.88 23.03 -13.64
CA ASN A 114 -7.67 22.21 -13.68
C ASN A 114 -8.00 20.71 -13.78
N TRP A 115 -9.28 20.35 -13.78
CA TRP A 115 -9.72 18.97 -13.88
C TRP A 115 -9.55 18.43 -15.30
N ASP A 116 -9.22 17.14 -15.42
CA ASP A 116 -9.13 16.50 -16.73
C ASP A 116 -10.51 16.49 -17.40
N ARG A 117 -10.58 17.05 -18.61
CA ARG A 117 -11.79 17.10 -19.43
C ARG A 117 -12.25 15.72 -19.89
N ASN A 118 -11.35 14.74 -19.94
CA ASN A 118 -11.66 13.35 -20.28
C ASN A 118 -12.25 12.59 -19.08
N LEU A 119 -12.04 13.09 -17.86
CA LEU A 119 -12.53 12.52 -16.60
C LEU A 119 -13.35 13.55 -15.81
N PRO A 120 -14.37 14.19 -16.41
CA PRO A 120 -15.03 15.37 -15.84
C PRO A 120 -15.79 15.08 -14.54
N ARG A 121 -15.96 13.80 -14.18
CA ARG A 121 -16.75 13.34 -13.02
C ARG A 121 -16.01 12.35 -12.12
N ILE A 122 -14.80 11.97 -12.50
CA ILE A 122 -14.02 10.95 -11.79
C ILE A 122 -12.68 11.56 -11.42
N TRP A 123 -12.32 11.46 -10.15
CA TRP A 123 -11.01 11.88 -9.68
C TRP A 123 -10.05 10.71 -9.60
N LEU A 124 -10.24 9.83 -8.62
CA LEU A 124 -9.39 8.68 -8.32
C LEU A 124 -10.27 7.44 -8.44
N ASP A 125 -9.98 6.63 -9.46
CA ASP A 125 -10.74 5.42 -9.76
C ASP A 125 -9.83 4.20 -9.65
N PHE A 126 -10.12 3.35 -8.67
CA PHE A 126 -9.53 2.03 -8.50
C PHE A 126 -10.55 0.99 -9.00
N SER A 127 -10.28 0.36 -10.14
CA SER A 127 -11.24 -0.53 -10.79
C SER A 127 -10.61 -1.83 -11.31
N MET A 128 -11.44 -2.86 -11.45
CA MET A 128 -11.04 -4.20 -11.91
C MET A 128 -9.99 -4.86 -10.99
N LEU A 129 -10.09 -4.61 -9.69
CA LEU A 129 -9.20 -5.17 -8.67
C LEU A 129 -9.80 -6.46 -8.08
N LYS A 130 -8.94 -7.44 -7.78
CA LYS A 130 -9.34 -8.72 -7.16
C LYS A 130 -8.43 -8.99 -5.96
N GLY A 131 -9.01 -9.27 -4.80
CA GLY A 131 -8.26 -9.65 -3.60
C GLY A 131 -7.28 -8.59 -3.09
N VAL A 132 -7.60 -7.30 -3.28
CA VAL A 132 -6.75 -6.18 -2.86
C VAL A 132 -7.12 -5.74 -1.44
N LEU A 133 -6.12 -5.48 -0.60
CA LEU A 133 -6.30 -4.89 0.72
C LEU A 133 -6.05 -3.39 0.65
N PHE A 134 -7.05 -2.59 1.04
CA PHE A 134 -6.92 -1.14 1.17
C PHE A 134 -6.77 -0.79 2.65
N GLN A 135 -5.68 -0.10 3.03
CA GLN A 135 -5.37 0.22 4.42
C GLN A 135 -4.59 1.54 4.54
N GLY A 136 -4.38 1.95 5.79
CA GLY A 136 -3.56 3.10 6.14
C GLY A 136 -4.32 4.12 6.98
N SER A 137 -3.56 5.06 7.54
CA SER A 137 -4.07 6.11 8.44
C SER A 137 -4.17 7.50 7.80
N GLY A 138 -3.92 7.56 6.49
CA GLY A 138 -3.86 8.78 5.70
C GLY A 138 -5.21 9.37 5.30
N VAL A 139 -5.16 10.31 4.36
CA VAL A 139 -6.33 11.11 3.93
C VAL A 139 -6.43 11.13 2.42
N ILE A 140 -7.66 10.99 1.91
CA ILE A 140 -7.98 11.26 0.49
C ILE A 140 -8.87 12.52 0.47
N ASP A 141 -8.26 13.65 0.11
CA ASP A 141 -8.87 14.98 0.11
C ASP A 141 -9.36 15.38 -1.29
N GLY A 142 -10.67 15.24 -1.51
CA GLY A 142 -11.31 15.54 -2.80
C GLY A 142 -11.38 17.02 -3.18
N SER A 143 -10.95 17.95 -2.34
CA SER A 143 -10.99 19.41 -2.60
C SER A 143 -12.34 19.92 -3.16
N GLY A 144 -13.46 19.38 -2.65
CA GLY A 144 -14.80 19.54 -3.23
C GLY A 144 -15.49 20.89 -3.03
N SER A 145 -14.94 21.79 -2.22
CA SER A 145 -15.62 23.03 -1.80
C SER A 145 -16.07 23.90 -2.99
N LYS A 146 -15.19 24.12 -3.97
CA LYS A 146 -15.49 24.89 -5.19
C LYS A 146 -16.45 24.16 -6.11
N TRP A 147 -16.36 22.83 -6.19
CA TRP A 147 -17.30 22.00 -6.96
C TRP A 147 -18.73 22.13 -6.43
N TRP A 148 -18.92 22.07 -5.11
CA TRP A 148 -20.23 22.22 -4.51
C TRP A 148 -20.77 23.65 -4.61
N ALA A 149 -19.91 24.67 -4.49
CA ALA A 149 -20.30 26.07 -4.64
C ALA A 149 -20.82 26.38 -6.06
N SER A 150 -20.21 25.78 -7.09
CA SER A 150 -20.62 25.92 -8.49
C SER A 150 -21.81 25.03 -8.89
N SER A 151 -22.25 24.12 -8.03
CA SER A 151 -23.37 23.23 -8.33
C SER A 151 -24.69 24.00 -8.47
N CYS A 152 -25.52 23.64 -9.45
CA CYS A 152 -26.88 24.17 -9.59
C CYS A 152 -27.79 23.94 -8.37
N LYS A 153 -27.41 22.98 -7.49
CA LYS A 153 -28.11 22.72 -6.23
C LYS A 153 -27.91 23.87 -5.24
N LYS A 154 -26.72 24.48 -5.21
CA LYS A 154 -26.39 25.64 -4.37
C LYS A 154 -26.61 26.96 -5.11
N ASN A 155 -26.10 27.07 -6.33
CA ASN A 155 -26.24 28.25 -7.17
C ASN A 155 -27.33 28.04 -8.24
N LYS A 156 -28.55 28.53 -7.97
CA LYS A 156 -29.72 28.36 -8.85
C LYS A 156 -29.61 29.07 -10.20
N SER A 157 -28.66 29.99 -10.36
CA SER A 157 -28.37 30.63 -11.64
C SER A 157 -27.62 29.71 -12.61
N ASN A 158 -27.01 28.62 -12.12
CA ASN A 158 -26.32 27.65 -12.96
C ASN A 158 -27.30 26.58 -13.48
N PRO A 159 -27.21 26.18 -14.77
CA PRO A 159 -28.03 25.11 -15.31
C PRO A 159 -27.70 23.77 -14.63
N CYS A 160 -28.73 22.98 -14.31
CA CYS A 160 -28.53 21.62 -13.83
C CYS A 160 -28.23 20.67 -14.99
N ILE A 161 -27.02 20.16 -15.02
CA ILE A 161 -26.59 19.13 -15.98
C ILE A 161 -26.51 17.81 -15.20
N GLY A 162 -27.27 16.80 -15.63
CA GLY A 162 -27.26 15.46 -15.04
C GLY A 162 -25.87 14.84 -15.07
N ALA A 163 -25.62 13.87 -14.18
CA ALA A 163 -24.38 13.10 -14.16
C ALA A 163 -24.29 12.17 -15.38
#